data_AF-A0A6P0V0A2-F1
#
_entry.id   AF-A0A6P0V0A2-F1
#
_cell.length_a   1.000
_cell.length_b   1.000
_cell.length_c   1.000
_cell.angle_alpha   90.00
_cell.angle_beta   90.00
_cell.angle_gamma   90.00
#
_symmetry.space_group_name_H-M   'P 1'
#
loop_
_entity.id
_entity.type
_entity.pdbx_description
1 polymer ?
#
loop_
_entity_poly.entity_id
_entity_poly.type
_entity_poly.pdbx_seq_one_letter_code
_entity_poly.pdbx_strand_id
1 'polypeptide(L)'
;MNFFEKLNEAIARNQSLLIVGLDPNPEMMPMRYCPTASEGSSIDGLWAWLQFLIAETVDLVCAYKPTFGFYKALGAPGMELLEKTLAAIPPDIPIILDAKHSDLNTCTVFAQTVFAEWQLDAITLNPYPGQDQVAPFLVYPGKAVFMLCCTSNPSAAILQQYPSPESPLYLHIVKEVKTWGTLEQLGLEVGTTSPEVLASIRTVAPERVILARSIWAEGGAELNQILQAGLNSSGDGLLIPVPQDMLASEQPAQEISSLRASINQLRNQIILEGSTCELWMPDVCLLKQHPYQDLILQLYDIGCIMFGNYVQASGATLPYYIDLRKIISNPQIFHQILCAYADILKDLSFDRIAGIPYGSLPTATGLSLRLNHPMIFPRKEVKAHGTRRVIEGNFHPGETIVVVDDILISGKSVMEGAAKLESAGLNVNDIVVFIDHEQGVKNRLQDNGYQGHSVLSISEITDILYQAGRLNDEQYRVMNN
;
A
#
# COMPACT_ATOMS: atom_id res chain seq x y z
N MET A 1 -5.00 12.59 16.68
CA MET A 1 -5.36 11.57 15.68
C MET A 1 -5.88 12.30 14.46
N ASN A 2 -5.27 12.09 13.30
CA ASN A 2 -5.76 12.63 12.03
C ASN A 2 -6.95 11.79 11.51
N PHE A 3 -7.68 12.30 10.51
CA PHE A 3 -8.84 11.61 9.94
C PHE A 3 -8.53 10.21 9.42
N PHE A 4 -7.44 10.02 8.67
CA PHE A 4 -7.13 8.71 8.09
C PHE A 4 -6.67 7.69 9.14
N GLU A 5 -5.99 8.11 10.21
CA GLU A 5 -5.72 7.28 11.39
C GLU A 5 -7.03 6.82 12.03
N LYS A 6 -7.94 7.76 12.33
CA LYS A 6 -9.27 7.46 12.89
C LYS A 6 -10.06 6.51 11.99
N LEU A 7 -10.00 6.71 10.68
CA LEU A 7 -10.63 5.86 9.68
C LEU A 7 -10.04 4.46 9.69
N ASN A 8 -8.71 4.33 9.68
CA ASN A 8 -8.03 3.04 9.70
C ASN A 8 -8.31 2.27 11.00
N GLU A 9 -8.38 2.96 12.15
CA GLU A 9 -8.81 2.35 13.41
C GLU A 9 -10.26 1.84 13.35
N ALA A 10 -11.18 2.62 12.75
CA ALA A 10 -12.56 2.19 12.56
C ALA A 10 -12.67 1.01 11.58
N ILE A 11 -11.94 1.03 10.46
CA ILE A 11 -11.84 -0.09 9.51
C ILE A 11 -11.35 -1.35 10.22
N ALA A 12 -10.27 -1.26 11.00
CA ALA A 12 -9.68 -2.40 11.69
C ALA A 12 -10.60 -2.94 12.80
N ARG A 13 -11.21 -2.06 13.58
CA ARG A 13 -12.11 -2.46 14.69
C ARG A 13 -13.40 -3.10 14.18
N ASN A 14 -14.03 -2.49 13.19
CA ASN A 14 -15.33 -2.95 12.67
C ASN A 14 -15.20 -3.92 11.49
N GLN A 15 -13.96 -4.17 11.04
CA GLN A 15 -13.63 -5.00 9.86
C GLN A 15 -14.49 -4.59 8.67
N SER A 16 -14.52 -3.30 8.34
CA SER A 16 -15.48 -2.75 7.38
C SER A 16 -14.88 -1.66 6.51
N LEU A 17 -15.28 -1.66 5.24
CA LEU A 17 -15.06 -0.56 4.30
C LEU A 17 -16.37 0.22 4.03
N LEU A 18 -17.44 -0.13 4.74
CA LEU A 18 -18.77 0.40 4.51
C LEU A 18 -18.93 1.77 5.16
N ILE A 19 -19.58 2.68 4.42
CA ILE A 19 -20.02 3.97 4.92
C ILE A 19 -21.52 4.08 4.82
N VAL A 20 -22.16 4.63 5.85
CA VAL A 20 -23.61 4.87 5.84
C VAL A 20 -23.90 6.33 5.58
N GLY A 21 -24.73 6.59 4.58
CA GLY A 21 -25.31 7.91 4.34
C GLY A 21 -26.40 8.21 5.37
N LEU A 22 -26.22 9.27 6.16
CA LEU A 22 -27.22 9.73 7.11
C LEU A 22 -28.02 10.86 6.46
N ASP A 23 -28.89 10.48 5.54
CA ASP A 23 -29.61 11.39 4.65
C ASP A 23 -31.09 11.48 5.07
N PRO A 24 -31.56 12.61 5.62
CA PRO A 24 -32.96 12.77 6.04
C PRO A 24 -33.87 13.00 4.83
N ASN A 25 -34.01 11.99 3.97
CA ASN A 25 -34.88 12.01 2.80
C ASN A 25 -36.29 11.51 3.16
N PRO A 26 -37.33 12.38 3.14
CA PRO A 26 -38.70 11.97 3.46
C PRO A 26 -39.25 10.88 2.54
N GLU A 27 -38.80 10.82 1.28
CA GLU A 27 -39.29 9.84 0.30
C GLU A 27 -38.77 8.41 0.58
N MET A 28 -37.63 8.30 1.27
CA MET A 28 -36.99 7.03 1.59
C MET A 28 -37.27 6.56 3.02
N MET A 29 -37.91 7.42 3.84
CA MET A 29 -38.18 7.12 5.23
C MET A 29 -39.19 5.97 5.35
N PRO A 30 -38.87 4.89 6.10
CA PRO A 30 -39.80 3.79 6.30
C PRO A 30 -41.11 4.24 6.95
N MET A 31 -42.23 3.63 6.54
CA MET A 31 -43.59 3.99 7.01
C MET A 31 -43.74 3.99 8.54
N ARG A 32 -42.98 3.16 9.26
CA ARG A 32 -42.97 3.10 10.73
C ARG A 32 -42.47 4.38 11.41
N TYR A 33 -41.73 5.23 10.68
CA TYR A 33 -41.23 6.53 11.15
C TYR A 33 -42.00 7.70 10.56
N CYS A 34 -42.90 7.46 9.60
CA CYS A 34 -43.78 8.50 9.09
C CYS A 34 -44.72 8.98 10.20
N PRO A 35 -44.85 10.29 10.41
CA PRO A 35 -45.79 10.81 11.40
C PRO A 35 -47.22 10.41 11.05
N THR A 36 -48.01 10.02 12.04
CA THR A 36 -49.45 9.89 11.86
C THR A 36 -50.08 11.30 11.89
N ALA A 37 -51.25 11.49 11.28
CA ALA A 37 -51.92 12.80 11.23
C ALA A 37 -52.19 13.42 12.62
N SER A 38 -52.02 12.66 13.70
CA SER A 38 -52.24 13.03 15.09
C SER A 38 -50.98 13.08 15.97
N GLU A 39 -49.79 12.67 15.50
CA GLU A 39 -48.57 12.61 16.31
C GLU A 39 -47.30 13.01 15.54
N GLY A 40 -46.59 14.02 16.07
CA GLY A 40 -45.21 14.37 15.70
C GLY A 40 -45.03 15.21 14.43
N SER A 41 -43.88 15.86 14.29
CA SER A 41 -43.46 16.51 13.05
C SER A 41 -42.73 15.53 12.12
N SER A 42 -42.67 15.83 10.82
CA SER A 42 -41.85 15.05 9.86
C SER A 42 -40.37 14.99 10.27
N ILE A 43 -39.86 16.04 10.91
CA ILE A 43 -38.48 16.11 11.42
C ILE A 43 -38.26 15.11 12.56
N ASP A 44 -39.25 14.88 13.42
CA ASP A 44 -39.15 13.90 14.51
C ASP A 44 -39.06 12.47 13.98
N GLY A 45 -39.83 12.17 12.92
CA GLY A 45 -39.76 10.90 12.21
C GLY A 45 -38.39 10.66 11.57
N LEU A 46 -37.88 11.67 10.85
CA LEU A 46 -36.55 11.62 10.26
C LEU A 46 -35.46 11.42 11.32
N TRP A 47 -35.56 12.14 12.44
CA TRP A 47 -34.64 11.95 13.57
C TRP A 47 -34.69 10.52 14.12
N ALA A 48 -35.88 9.98 14.39
CA ALA A 48 -36.04 8.63 14.92
C ALA A 48 -35.41 7.58 13.98
N TRP A 49 -35.58 7.76 12.67
CA TRP A 49 -34.98 6.88 11.68
C TRP A 49 -33.44 6.99 11.64
N LEU A 50 -32.88 8.20 11.61
CA LEU A 50 -31.42 8.39 11.63
C LEU A 50 -30.79 7.84 12.91
N GLN A 51 -31.44 8.07 14.06
CA GLN A 51 -31.00 7.53 15.35
C GLN A 51 -30.99 6.01 15.35
N PHE A 52 -32.04 5.39 14.80
CA PHE A 52 -32.10 3.94 14.62
C PHE A 52 -30.99 3.43 13.70
N LEU A 53 -30.74 4.09 12.56
CA LEU A 53 -29.65 3.70 11.66
C LEU A 53 -28.29 3.75 12.33
N ILE A 54 -27.99 4.79 13.12
CA ILE A 54 -26.73 4.89 13.86
C ILE A 54 -26.61 3.71 14.84
N ALA A 55 -27.65 3.46 15.63
CA ALA A 55 -27.65 2.39 16.63
C ALA A 55 -27.43 0.98 16.01
N GLU A 56 -28.04 0.73 14.85
CA GLU A 56 -27.99 -0.57 14.18
C GLU A 56 -26.71 -0.81 13.34
N THR A 57 -25.91 0.24 13.09
CA THR A 57 -24.80 0.14 12.13
C THR A 57 -23.44 0.54 12.66
N VAL A 58 -23.37 1.08 13.89
CA VAL A 58 -22.13 1.63 14.49
C VAL A 58 -20.95 0.65 14.49
N ASP A 59 -21.21 -0.65 14.69
CA ASP A 59 -20.22 -1.72 14.73
C ASP A 59 -20.02 -2.42 13.37
N LEU A 60 -20.72 -1.94 12.33
CA LEU A 60 -20.70 -2.48 10.98
C LEU A 60 -20.04 -1.56 9.94
N VAL A 61 -19.80 -0.29 10.26
CA VAL A 61 -19.34 0.74 9.32
C VAL A 61 -18.00 1.33 9.75
N CYS A 62 -17.26 1.92 8.82
CA CYS A 62 -16.03 2.65 9.14
C CYS A 62 -16.18 4.17 9.14
N ALA A 63 -17.28 4.72 8.61
CA ALA A 63 -17.59 6.13 8.68
C ALA A 63 -19.08 6.40 8.45
N TYR A 64 -19.56 7.55 8.93
CA TYR A 64 -20.86 8.10 8.56
C TYR A 64 -20.69 9.29 7.63
N LYS A 65 -21.60 9.41 6.66
CA LYS A 65 -21.55 10.45 5.62
C LYS A 65 -22.88 11.20 5.48
N PRO A 66 -23.20 12.19 6.34
CA PRO A 66 -24.38 13.03 6.16
C PRO A 66 -24.25 13.88 4.88
N THR A 67 -25.27 13.83 4.00
CA THR A 67 -25.31 14.69 2.81
C THR A 67 -25.93 16.04 3.13
N PHE A 68 -25.13 17.09 3.11
CA PHE A 68 -25.49 18.43 3.58
C PHE A 68 -26.73 19.00 2.86
N GLY A 69 -26.90 18.65 1.58
CA GLY A 69 -28.03 19.10 0.76
C GLY A 69 -29.41 18.74 1.34
N PHE A 70 -29.59 17.55 1.92
CA PHE A 70 -30.87 17.15 2.50
C PHE A 70 -31.22 17.98 3.72
N TYR A 71 -30.26 18.20 4.63
CA TYR A 71 -30.46 19.03 5.82
C TYR A 71 -30.77 20.48 5.43
N LYS A 72 -30.07 21.05 4.44
CA LYS A 72 -30.37 22.41 3.93
C LYS A 72 -31.76 22.53 3.34
N ALA A 73 -32.23 21.51 2.60
CA ALA A 73 -33.54 21.52 1.96
C ALA A 73 -34.69 21.56 2.98
N LEU A 74 -34.46 21.07 4.20
CA LEU A 74 -35.42 21.09 5.31
C LEU A 74 -35.43 22.41 6.11
N GLY A 75 -34.62 23.40 5.71
CA GLY A 75 -34.58 24.73 6.34
C GLY A 75 -33.94 24.72 7.74
N ALA A 76 -34.33 25.68 8.60
CA ALA A 76 -33.79 25.78 9.96
C ALA A 76 -33.97 24.50 10.79
N PRO A 77 -35.13 23.82 10.78
CA PRO A 77 -35.29 22.53 11.46
C PRO A 77 -34.34 21.44 10.93
N GLY A 78 -34.00 21.48 9.65
CA GLY A 78 -33.01 20.59 9.05
C GLY A 78 -31.59 20.83 9.56
N MET A 79 -31.23 22.08 9.80
CA MET A 79 -29.92 22.41 10.38
C MET A 79 -29.82 21.98 11.85
N GLU A 80 -30.89 22.15 12.63
CA GLU A 80 -30.99 21.61 13.99
C GLU A 80 -30.90 20.07 13.99
N LEU A 81 -31.54 19.41 13.00
CA LEU A 81 -31.45 17.97 12.81
C LEU A 81 -30.03 17.52 12.46
N LEU A 82 -29.27 18.30 11.69
CA LEU A 82 -27.87 18.00 11.40
C LEU A 82 -27.07 17.96 12.70
N GLU A 83 -27.11 19.02 13.51
CA GLU A 83 -26.39 19.09 14.79
C GLU A 83 -26.75 17.92 15.71
N LYS A 84 -28.04 17.59 15.81
CA LYS A 84 -28.52 16.44 16.58
C LYS A 84 -27.99 15.11 16.05
N THR A 85 -27.91 14.95 14.74
CA THR A 85 -27.37 13.76 14.07
C THR A 85 -25.88 13.62 14.30
N LEU A 86 -25.12 14.71 14.17
CA LEU A 86 -23.68 14.72 14.44
C LEU A 86 -23.37 14.34 15.89
N ALA A 87 -24.12 14.88 16.85
CA ALA A 87 -23.94 14.60 18.27
C ALA A 87 -24.24 13.15 18.66
N ALA A 88 -25.01 12.41 17.86
CA ALA A 88 -25.36 11.02 18.14
C ALA A 88 -24.37 10.00 17.58
N ILE A 89 -23.48 10.42 16.67
CA ILE A 89 -22.44 9.55 16.13
C ILE A 89 -21.34 9.38 17.18
N PRO A 90 -20.92 8.14 17.50
CA PRO A 90 -19.84 7.91 18.46
C PRO A 90 -18.52 8.57 18.03
N PRO A 91 -17.76 9.16 18.97
CA PRO A 91 -16.60 10.00 18.67
C PRO A 91 -15.45 9.24 18.00
N ASP A 92 -15.44 7.91 18.12
CA ASP A 92 -14.51 6.96 17.53
C ASP A 92 -14.84 6.59 16.07
N ILE A 93 -16.01 6.97 15.55
CA ILE A 93 -16.38 6.79 14.14
C ILE A 93 -16.15 8.10 13.38
N PRO A 94 -15.38 8.10 12.27
CA PRO A 94 -15.20 9.27 11.43
C PRO A 94 -16.50 9.78 10.80
N ILE A 95 -16.61 11.10 10.68
CA ILE A 95 -17.73 11.76 10.00
C ILE A 95 -17.23 12.53 8.77
N ILE A 96 -17.81 12.22 7.61
CA ILE A 96 -17.51 12.86 6.33
C ILE A 96 -18.73 13.68 5.88
N LEU A 97 -18.65 15.00 5.94
CA LEU A 97 -19.75 15.84 5.44
C LEU A 97 -19.73 15.89 3.91
N ASP A 98 -20.79 15.37 3.29
CA ASP A 98 -20.94 15.45 1.85
C ASP A 98 -21.59 16.78 1.44
N ALA A 99 -20.76 17.80 1.24
CA ALA A 99 -21.16 19.17 0.94
C ALA A 99 -20.92 19.59 -0.52
N LYS A 100 -19.95 18.98 -1.21
CA LYS A 100 -19.49 19.35 -2.57
C LYS A 100 -19.28 20.86 -2.71
N HIS A 101 -18.75 21.50 -1.67
CA HIS A 101 -18.68 22.94 -1.57
C HIS A 101 -17.69 23.54 -2.58
N SER A 102 -17.99 24.76 -3.04
CA SER A 102 -17.33 25.42 -4.17
C SER A 102 -17.67 26.92 -4.20
N ASP A 103 -17.12 27.72 -3.28
CA ASP A 103 -17.36 29.16 -3.27
C ASP A 103 -16.21 29.96 -2.64
N LEU A 104 -15.57 30.82 -3.43
CA LEU A 104 -14.39 31.59 -3.01
C LEU A 104 -14.60 32.41 -1.73
N ASN A 105 -15.76 33.04 -1.57
CA ASN A 105 -16.01 34.00 -0.49
C ASN A 105 -16.34 33.32 0.84
N THR A 106 -16.89 32.11 0.77
CA THR A 106 -17.39 31.39 1.96
C THR A 106 -16.50 30.24 2.41
N CYS A 107 -15.52 29.78 1.61
CA CYS A 107 -14.64 28.66 1.97
C CYS A 107 -14.01 28.78 3.37
N THR A 108 -13.45 29.94 3.75
CA THR A 108 -12.80 30.10 5.07
C THR A 108 -13.78 29.97 6.23
N VAL A 109 -14.93 30.64 6.13
CA VAL A 109 -15.98 30.60 7.15
C VAL A 109 -16.58 29.20 7.23
N PHE A 110 -16.82 28.58 6.08
CA PHE A 110 -17.40 27.26 6.03
C PHE A 110 -16.43 26.18 6.55
N ALA A 111 -15.13 26.27 6.24
CA ALA A 111 -14.12 25.40 6.83
C ALA A 111 -14.07 25.53 8.36
N GLN A 112 -14.18 26.75 8.89
CA GLN A 112 -14.26 26.99 10.33
C GLN A 112 -15.52 26.35 10.94
N THR A 113 -16.70 26.56 10.36
CA THR A 113 -17.94 25.93 10.85
C THR A 113 -17.82 24.40 10.83
N VAL A 114 -17.35 23.82 9.73
CA VAL A 114 -17.25 22.36 9.59
C VAL A 114 -16.26 21.75 10.58
N PHE A 115 -15.06 22.30 10.70
CA PHE A 115 -13.98 21.67 11.46
C PHE A 115 -13.84 22.15 12.89
N ALA A 116 -14.20 23.40 13.19
CA ALA A 116 -14.08 23.96 14.55
C ALA A 116 -15.40 23.92 15.32
N GLU A 117 -16.53 24.26 14.68
CA GLU A 117 -17.84 24.31 15.36
C GLU A 117 -18.50 22.92 15.40
N TRP A 118 -18.67 22.30 14.23
CA TRP A 118 -19.27 20.96 14.11
C TRP A 118 -18.29 19.82 14.37
N GLN A 119 -16.99 20.13 14.47
CA GLN A 119 -15.91 19.18 14.78
C GLN A 119 -15.83 17.96 13.84
N LEU A 120 -16.33 18.10 12.61
CA LEU A 120 -16.33 17.03 11.61
C LEU A 120 -14.90 16.63 11.23
N ASP A 121 -14.72 15.42 10.72
CA ASP A 121 -13.39 14.91 10.39
C ASP A 121 -12.99 15.15 8.93
N ALA A 122 -13.96 15.11 8.01
CA ALA A 122 -13.71 15.36 6.59
C ALA A 122 -14.90 16.02 5.86
N ILE A 123 -14.64 16.55 4.67
CA ILE A 123 -15.64 17.18 3.79
C ILE A 123 -15.41 16.89 2.30
N THR A 124 -16.47 16.80 1.49
CA THR A 124 -16.37 16.75 0.02
C THR A 124 -16.35 18.15 -0.61
N LEU A 125 -15.50 18.35 -1.63
CA LEU A 125 -15.30 19.64 -2.31
C LEU A 125 -15.26 19.48 -3.84
N ASN A 126 -15.65 20.53 -4.56
CA ASN A 126 -15.53 20.57 -6.03
C ASN A 126 -14.16 21.11 -6.45
N PRO A 127 -13.39 20.41 -7.29
CA PRO A 127 -12.07 20.87 -7.72
C PRO A 127 -12.10 21.90 -8.85
N TYR A 128 -13.23 22.06 -9.56
CA TYR A 128 -13.29 22.89 -10.78
C TYR A 128 -12.80 24.33 -10.61
N PRO A 129 -13.06 25.04 -9.49
CA PRO A 129 -12.60 26.42 -9.33
C PRO A 129 -11.10 26.57 -9.06
N GLY A 130 -10.39 25.49 -8.68
CA GLY A 130 -8.96 25.53 -8.37
C GLY A 130 -8.60 25.32 -6.89
N GLN A 131 -7.29 25.16 -6.64
CA GLN A 131 -6.74 24.84 -5.32
C GLN A 131 -6.95 25.95 -4.28
N ASP A 132 -7.04 27.20 -4.71
CA ASP A 132 -7.25 28.37 -3.86
C ASP A 132 -8.54 28.30 -3.05
N GLN A 133 -9.60 27.67 -3.58
CA GLN A 133 -10.84 27.42 -2.85
C GLN A 133 -10.77 26.19 -1.93
N VAL A 134 -9.79 25.31 -2.13
CA VAL A 134 -9.58 24.10 -1.30
C VAL A 134 -8.62 24.38 -0.14
N ALA A 135 -7.65 25.28 -0.35
CA ALA A 135 -6.63 25.63 0.63
C ALA A 135 -7.17 25.98 2.03
N PRO A 136 -8.28 26.73 2.18
CA PRO A 136 -8.85 27.02 3.50
C PRO A 136 -9.30 25.78 4.29
N PHE A 137 -9.58 24.66 3.64
CA PHE A 137 -9.91 23.40 4.30
C PHE A 137 -8.65 22.62 4.68
N LEU A 138 -7.59 22.71 3.85
CA LEU A 138 -6.33 22.00 4.04
C LEU A 138 -5.43 22.58 5.15
N VAL A 139 -5.69 23.81 5.62
CA VAL A 139 -4.94 24.39 6.75
C VAL A 139 -5.30 23.76 8.10
N TYR A 140 -6.38 22.97 8.18
CA TYR A 140 -6.80 22.31 9.41
C TYR A 140 -6.05 21.00 9.60
N PRO A 141 -5.10 20.92 10.56
CA PRO A 141 -4.32 19.70 10.77
C PRO A 141 -5.23 18.58 11.27
N GLY A 142 -4.98 17.37 10.79
CA GLY A 142 -5.74 16.19 11.17
C GLY A 142 -7.13 16.08 10.54
N LYS A 143 -7.55 17.03 9.71
CA LYS A 143 -8.80 16.99 8.94
C LYS A 143 -8.53 16.61 7.49
N ALA A 144 -9.55 16.11 6.79
CA ALA A 144 -9.41 15.69 5.40
C ALA A 144 -10.45 16.30 4.44
N VAL A 145 -10.10 16.32 3.16
CA VAL A 145 -10.98 16.70 2.06
C VAL A 145 -11.10 15.53 1.07
N PHE A 146 -12.28 15.37 0.47
CA PHE A 146 -12.52 14.44 -0.63
C PHE A 146 -12.86 15.24 -1.89
N MET A 147 -12.00 15.13 -2.90
CA MET A 147 -12.15 15.92 -4.13
C MET A 147 -13.04 15.20 -5.14
N LEU A 148 -14.12 15.85 -5.57
CA LEU A 148 -15.03 15.30 -6.58
C LEU A 148 -14.34 15.18 -7.95
N CYS A 149 -13.93 13.96 -8.30
CA CYS A 149 -13.17 13.71 -9.52
C CYS A 149 -14.05 13.20 -10.67
N CYS A 150 -15.03 12.35 -10.35
CA CYS A 150 -15.88 11.69 -11.34
C CYS A 150 -17.30 11.53 -10.81
N THR A 151 -18.29 11.57 -11.71
CA THR A 151 -19.71 11.43 -11.40
C THR A 151 -20.40 10.45 -12.35
N SER A 152 -21.39 9.72 -11.84
CA SER A 152 -22.03 8.62 -12.57
C SER A 152 -23.20 9.07 -13.44
N ASN A 153 -23.61 10.34 -13.38
CA ASN A 153 -24.78 10.79 -14.13
C ASN A 153 -24.46 10.85 -15.64
N PRO A 154 -25.33 10.29 -16.51
CA PRO A 154 -25.06 10.19 -17.95
C PRO A 154 -24.78 11.55 -18.62
N SER A 155 -25.44 12.62 -18.18
CA SER A 155 -25.24 13.97 -18.72
C SER A 155 -23.85 14.55 -18.47
N ALA A 156 -23.11 14.05 -17.47
CA ALA A 156 -21.74 14.50 -17.23
C ALA A 156 -20.73 13.82 -18.15
N ALA A 157 -21.10 12.75 -18.89
CA ALA A 157 -20.17 12.04 -19.77
C ALA A 157 -19.53 12.98 -20.81
N ILE A 158 -20.31 13.90 -21.39
CA ILE A 158 -19.81 14.86 -22.39
C ILE A 158 -18.71 15.79 -21.85
N LEU A 159 -18.78 16.15 -20.56
CA LEU A 159 -17.77 16.97 -19.90
C LEU A 159 -16.59 16.12 -19.44
N GLN A 160 -16.88 14.97 -18.81
CA GLN A 160 -15.87 14.10 -18.22
C GLN A 160 -14.98 13.44 -19.27
N GLN A 161 -15.49 13.15 -20.47
CA GLN A 161 -14.75 12.54 -21.59
C GLN A 161 -14.04 13.57 -22.48
N TYR A 162 -14.19 14.86 -22.23
CA TYR A 162 -13.50 15.90 -23.00
C TYR A 162 -12.00 15.94 -22.66
N PRO A 163 -11.09 16.22 -23.63
CA PRO A 163 -11.33 16.36 -25.06
C PRO A 163 -11.47 15.04 -25.83
N SER A 164 -10.94 13.93 -25.30
CA SER A 164 -11.09 12.61 -25.91
C SER A 164 -11.16 11.49 -24.86
N PRO A 165 -11.68 10.30 -25.22
CA PRO A 165 -11.70 9.14 -24.34
C PRO A 165 -10.31 8.68 -23.85
N GLU A 166 -9.24 8.91 -24.61
CA GLU A 166 -7.88 8.57 -24.16
C GLU A 166 -7.32 9.58 -23.15
N SER A 167 -7.89 10.78 -23.12
CA SER A 167 -7.41 11.90 -22.31
C SER A 167 -8.56 12.63 -21.60
N PRO A 168 -9.38 11.92 -20.80
CA PRO A 168 -10.60 12.48 -20.25
C PRO A 168 -10.33 13.48 -19.12
N LEU A 169 -11.21 14.48 -18.99
CA LEU A 169 -11.16 15.54 -17.99
C LEU A 169 -11.11 14.99 -16.57
N TYR A 170 -11.86 13.92 -16.25
CA TYR A 170 -11.87 13.37 -14.90
C TYR A 170 -10.47 12.85 -14.49
N LEU A 171 -9.71 12.24 -15.40
CA LEU A 171 -8.32 11.83 -15.12
C LEU A 171 -7.37 13.02 -15.00
N HIS A 172 -7.63 14.11 -15.72
CA HIS A 172 -6.86 15.35 -15.57
C HIS A 172 -7.07 15.95 -14.19
N ILE A 173 -8.34 15.99 -13.74
CA ILE A 173 -8.68 16.40 -12.38
C ILE A 173 -7.94 15.53 -11.36
N VAL A 174 -7.98 14.20 -11.48
CA VAL A 174 -7.26 13.30 -10.56
C VAL A 174 -5.75 13.59 -10.52
N LYS A 175 -5.11 13.74 -11.69
CA LYS A 175 -3.67 14.05 -11.80
C LYS A 175 -3.30 15.36 -11.11
N GLU A 176 -4.17 16.35 -11.18
CA GLU A 176 -3.98 17.66 -10.59
C GLU A 176 -4.24 17.63 -9.07
N VAL A 177 -5.44 17.21 -8.65
CA VAL A 177 -5.89 17.29 -7.26
C VAL A 177 -5.09 16.40 -6.31
N LYS A 178 -4.52 15.28 -6.80
CA LYS A 178 -3.67 14.42 -5.97
C LYS A 178 -2.42 15.13 -5.47
N THR A 179 -2.08 16.29 -5.99
CA THR A 179 -0.93 17.09 -5.54
C THR A 179 -1.29 18.20 -4.55
N TRP A 180 -2.59 18.49 -4.37
CA TRP A 180 -3.03 19.68 -3.62
C TRP A 180 -2.92 19.53 -2.11
N GLY A 181 -2.88 18.30 -1.60
CA GLY A 181 -2.81 18.00 -0.16
C GLY A 181 -1.96 16.76 0.12
N THR A 182 -1.56 16.61 1.38
CA THR A 182 -0.78 15.46 1.85
C THR A 182 -1.60 14.17 1.79
N LEU A 183 -0.94 13.02 1.94
CA LEU A 183 -1.61 11.71 2.03
C LEU A 183 -2.61 11.63 3.19
N GLU A 184 -2.36 12.39 4.25
CA GLU A 184 -3.18 12.44 5.46
C GLU A 184 -4.33 13.45 5.39
N GLN A 185 -4.49 14.17 4.27
CA GLN A 185 -5.50 15.23 4.17
C GLN A 185 -6.36 15.16 2.92
N LEU A 186 -6.01 14.36 1.91
CA LEU A 186 -6.74 14.37 0.64
C LEU A 186 -7.07 12.95 0.15
N GLY A 187 -8.37 12.70 -0.01
CA GLY A 187 -8.95 11.57 -0.72
C GLY A 187 -9.69 12.02 -1.99
N LEU A 188 -10.18 11.06 -2.76
CA LEU A 188 -10.90 11.28 -4.02
C LEU A 188 -12.35 10.84 -3.87
N GLU A 189 -13.30 11.64 -4.31
CA GLU A 189 -14.69 11.24 -4.44
C GLU A 189 -14.96 10.84 -5.90
N VAL A 190 -15.41 9.60 -6.10
CA VAL A 190 -15.58 8.98 -7.42
C VAL A 190 -16.95 8.33 -7.51
N GLY A 191 -17.84 8.91 -8.31
CA GLY A 191 -19.12 8.31 -8.67
C GLY A 191 -19.01 7.59 -10.01
N THR A 192 -19.03 6.27 -10.02
CA THR A 192 -19.01 5.48 -11.27
C THR A 192 -19.63 4.11 -11.07
N THR A 193 -20.25 3.58 -12.11
CA THR A 193 -20.65 2.17 -12.22
C THR A 193 -19.67 1.33 -13.05
N SER A 194 -18.68 1.99 -13.68
CA SER A 194 -17.70 1.36 -14.56
C SER A 194 -16.42 1.01 -13.78
N PRO A 195 -16.04 -0.30 -13.74
CA PRO A 195 -14.76 -0.74 -13.19
C PRO A 195 -13.57 -0.14 -13.93
N GLU A 196 -13.66 0.04 -15.25
CA GLU A 196 -12.57 0.60 -16.08
C GLU A 196 -12.23 2.04 -15.67
N VAL A 197 -13.26 2.85 -15.42
CA VAL A 197 -13.09 4.23 -14.92
C VAL A 197 -12.43 4.21 -13.55
N LEU A 198 -12.90 3.34 -12.65
CA LEU A 198 -12.36 3.24 -11.29
C LEU A 198 -10.90 2.76 -11.30
N ALA A 199 -10.58 1.75 -12.11
CA ALA A 199 -9.21 1.24 -12.32
C ALA A 199 -8.29 2.33 -12.89
N SER A 200 -8.75 3.09 -13.88
CA SER A 200 -7.98 4.19 -14.46
C SER A 200 -7.63 5.26 -13.43
N ILE A 201 -8.58 5.58 -12.53
CA ILE A 201 -8.33 6.51 -11.41
C ILE A 201 -7.35 5.90 -10.41
N ARG A 202 -7.52 4.62 -10.05
CA ARG A 202 -6.62 3.89 -9.14
C ARG A 202 -5.18 3.85 -9.67
N THR A 203 -4.98 3.64 -10.97
CA THR A 203 -3.66 3.68 -11.60
C THR A 203 -2.99 5.06 -11.50
N VAL A 204 -3.77 6.14 -11.63
CA VAL A 204 -3.24 7.52 -11.56
C VAL A 204 -2.91 7.94 -10.11
N ALA A 205 -3.68 7.46 -9.14
CA ALA A 205 -3.57 7.83 -7.73
C ALA A 205 -3.64 6.58 -6.81
N PRO A 206 -2.65 5.66 -6.90
CA PRO A 206 -2.67 4.39 -6.18
C PRO A 206 -2.70 4.56 -4.67
N GLU A 207 -2.09 5.64 -4.16
CA GLU A 207 -1.94 5.95 -2.75
C GLU A 207 -3.16 6.62 -2.11
N ARG A 208 -4.15 7.06 -2.90
CA ARG A 208 -5.28 7.87 -2.41
C ARG A 208 -6.46 7.01 -2.00
N VAL A 209 -7.09 7.34 -0.87
CA VAL A 209 -8.38 6.75 -0.50
C VAL A 209 -9.47 7.27 -1.43
N ILE A 210 -10.27 6.36 -1.98
CA ILE A 210 -11.40 6.67 -2.86
C ILE A 210 -12.70 6.50 -2.08
N LEU A 211 -13.47 7.58 -1.98
CA LEU A 211 -14.86 7.60 -1.56
C LEU A 211 -15.74 7.27 -2.77
N ALA A 212 -16.19 6.02 -2.87
CA ALA A 212 -17.01 5.57 -3.98
C ALA A 212 -18.45 6.09 -3.85
N ARG A 213 -19.09 6.35 -4.99
CA ARG A 213 -20.52 6.65 -5.09
C ARG A 213 -21.15 5.93 -6.27
N SER A 214 -22.46 5.72 -6.16
CA SER A 214 -23.30 5.23 -7.27
C SER A 214 -22.91 3.86 -7.84
N ILE A 215 -22.10 3.07 -7.13
CA ILE A 215 -21.64 1.75 -7.59
C ILE A 215 -22.79 0.74 -7.72
N TRP A 216 -23.94 1.02 -7.07
CA TRP A 216 -25.12 0.16 -7.03
C TRP A 216 -26.21 0.53 -8.06
N ALA A 217 -25.96 1.50 -8.94
CA ALA A 217 -26.98 1.91 -9.91
C ALA A 217 -27.26 0.79 -10.95
N GLU A 218 -28.50 0.75 -11.46
CA GLU A 218 -28.93 -0.25 -12.46
C GLU A 218 -28.00 -0.28 -13.69
N GLY A 219 -27.63 -1.49 -14.12
CA GLY A 219 -26.63 -1.69 -15.18
C GLY A 219 -25.18 -1.53 -14.72
N GLY A 220 -24.93 -1.40 -13.41
CA GLY A 220 -23.60 -1.40 -12.83
C GLY A 220 -22.91 -2.76 -12.84
N ALA A 221 -21.58 -2.73 -12.76
CA ALA A 221 -20.76 -3.93 -12.70
C ALA A 221 -20.98 -4.71 -11.40
N GLU A 222 -20.62 -5.99 -11.42
CA GLU A 222 -20.64 -6.82 -10.22
C GLU A 222 -19.71 -6.26 -9.14
N LEU A 223 -20.11 -6.40 -7.87
CA LEU A 223 -19.35 -5.92 -6.72
C LEU A 223 -17.87 -6.37 -6.76
N ASN A 224 -17.61 -7.60 -7.19
CA ASN A 224 -16.25 -8.12 -7.32
C ASN A 224 -15.39 -7.28 -8.27
N GLN A 225 -15.92 -6.88 -9.43
CA GLN A 225 -15.18 -6.07 -10.40
C GLN A 225 -14.91 -4.67 -9.87
N ILE A 226 -15.86 -4.07 -9.15
CA ILE A 226 -15.69 -2.78 -8.50
C ILE A 226 -14.60 -2.86 -7.41
N LEU A 227 -14.60 -3.92 -6.59
CA LEU A 227 -13.59 -4.12 -5.56
C LEU A 227 -12.20 -4.34 -6.18
N GLN A 228 -12.09 -5.18 -7.20
CA GLN A 228 -10.83 -5.43 -7.92
C GLN A 228 -10.27 -4.16 -8.56
N ALA A 229 -11.13 -3.32 -9.15
CA ALA A 229 -10.71 -2.06 -9.78
C ALA A 229 -10.41 -0.94 -8.76
N GLY A 230 -11.09 -0.95 -7.61
CA GLY A 230 -11.09 0.16 -6.68
C GLY A 230 -10.18 0.01 -5.47
N LEU A 231 -9.91 -1.21 -5.00
CA LEU A 231 -9.00 -1.45 -3.89
C LEU A 231 -7.54 -1.24 -4.30
N ASN A 232 -6.70 -0.88 -3.34
CA ASN A 232 -5.25 -0.90 -3.53
C ASN A 232 -4.68 -2.31 -3.32
N SER A 233 -3.38 -2.48 -3.53
CA SER A 233 -2.69 -3.77 -3.37
C SER A 233 -2.74 -4.36 -1.96
N SER A 234 -3.06 -3.55 -0.94
CA SER A 234 -3.27 -4.00 0.44
C SER A 234 -4.73 -4.41 0.72
N GLY A 235 -5.60 -4.38 -0.28
CA GLY A 235 -7.04 -4.61 -0.12
C GLY A 235 -7.76 -3.49 0.63
N ASP A 236 -7.22 -2.27 0.62
CA ASP A 236 -7.75 -1.09 1.31
C ASP A 236 -7.96 0.07 0.32
N GLY A 237 -8.25 1.26 0.86
CA GLY A 237 -8.26 2.51 0.08
C GLY A 237 -9.52 2.75 -0.74
N LEU A 238 -10.58 1.97 -0.54
CA LEU A 238 -11.91 2.18 -1.13
C LEU A 238 -12.96 2.22 -0.02
N LEU A 239 -13.73 3.30 0.06
CA LEU A 239 -14.89 3.44 0.94
C LEU A 239 -16.16 3.19 0.13
N ILE A 240 -17.00 2.29 0.63
CA ILE A 240 -18.11 1.70 -0.11
C ILE A 240 -19.42 2.16 0.52
N PRO A 241 -20.27 2.92 -0.19
CA PRO A 241 -21.54 3.35 0.36
C PRO A 241 -22.47 2.16 0.57
N VAL A 242 -23.18 2.11 1.68
CA VAL A 242 -24.27 1.15 1.88
C VAL A 242 -25.43 1.51 0.93
N PRO A 243 -26.01 0.53 0.22
CA PRO A 243 -27.21 0.74 -0.60
C PRO A 243 -28.37 1.36 0.19
N GLN A 244 -29.11 2.30 -0.42
CA GLN A 244 -30.17 3.03 0.29
C GLN A 244 -31.39 2.15 0.62
N ASP A 245 -31.67 1.15 -0.20
CA ASP A 245 -32.71 0.14 0.01
C ASP A 245 -32.43 -0.70 1.26
N MET A 246 -31.17 -1.08 1.51
CA MET A 246 -30.77 -1.77 2.74
C MET A 246 -31.01 -0.89 3.99
N LEU A 247 -30.78 0.43 3.89
CA LEU A 247 -31.04 1.37 5.00
C LEU A 247 -32.53 1.54 5.30
N ALA A 248 -33.39 1.39 4.29
CA ALA A 248 -34.84 1.49 4.44
C ALA A 248 -35.48 0.18 4.93
N SER A 249 -34.71 -0.90 5.07
CA SER A 249 -35.25 -2.23 5.40
C SER A 249 -35.72 -2.37 6.86
N GLU A 250 -36.35 -3.50 7.17
CA GLU A 250 -36.74 -3.84 8.55
C GLU A 250 -35.54 -4.24 9.41
N GLN A 251 -34.50 -4.82 8.80
CA GLN A 251 -33.34 -5.39 9.49
C GLN A 251 -32.02 -4.94 8.84
N PRO A 252 -31.72 -3.62 8.82
CA PRO A 252 -30.54 -3.08 8.16
C PRO A 252 -29.24 -3.69 8.70
N ALA A 253 -29.14 -3.95 10.01
CA ALA A 253 -27.97 -4.57 10.61
C ALA A 253 -27.62 -5.93 10.00
N GLN A 254 -28.61 -6.77 9.73
CA GLN A 254 -28.39 -8.11 9.16
C GLN A 254 -27.93 -8.05 7.70
N GLU A 255 -28.55 -7.19 6.90
CA GLU A 255 -28.21 -7.01 5.49
C GLU A 255 -26.81 -6.39 5.35
N ILE A 256 -26.51 -5.34 6.12
CA ILE A 256 -25.21 -4.67 6.13
C ILE A 256 -24.11 -5.60 6.65
N SER A 257 -24.39 -6.41 7.67
CA SER A 257 -23.43 -7.42 8.14
C SER A 257 -23.13 -8.47 7.07
N SER A 258 -24.13 -8.88 6.30
CA SER A 258 -23.96 -9.83 5.18
C SER A 258 -23.17 -9.22 4.02
N LEU A 259 -23.42 -7.94 3.71
CA LEU A 259 -22.65 -7.18 2.73
C LEU A 259 -21.18 -7.01 3.17
N ARG A 260 -20.95 -6.65 4.44
CA ARG A 260 -19.60 -6.55 5.03
C ARG A 260 -18.85 -7.87 4.92
N ALA A 261 -19.49 -8.98 5.26
CA ALA A 261 -18.89 -10.31 5.17
C ALA A 261 -18.49 -10.65 3.72
N SER A 262 -19.38 -10.38 2.76
CA SER A 262 -19.11 -10.56 1.32
C SER A 262 -17.92 -9.72 0.85
N ILE A 263 -17.87 -8.43 1.22
CA ILE A 263 -16.77 -7.53 0.89
C ILE A 263 -15.45 -8.04 1.49
N ASN A 264 -15.45 -8.46 2.75
CA ASN A 264 -14.24 -8.97 3.41
C ASN A 264 -13.75 -10.28 2.79
N GLN A 265 -14.66 -11.16 2.36
CA GLN A 265 -14.28 -12.38 1.67
C GLN A 265 -13.56 -12.07 0.34
N LEU A 266 -14.12 -11.16 -0.46
CA LEU A 266 -13.52 -10.73 -1.73
C LEU A 266 -12.21 -9.97 -1.50
N ARG A 267 -12.16 -9.08 -0.50
CA ARG A 267 -10.96 -8.38 -0.08
C ARG A 267 -9.84 -9.35 0.30
N ASN A 268 -10.14 -10.40 1.06
CA ASN A 268 -9.15 -11.41 1.43
C ASN A 268 -8.66 -12.20 0.21
N GLN A 269 -9.53 -12.50 -0.76
CA GLN A 269 -9.14 -13.11 -2.02
C GLN A 269 -8.18 -12.19 -2.80
N ILE A 270 -8.50 -10.90 -2.92
CA ILE A 270 -7.65 -9.91 -3.59
C ILE A 270 -6.32 -9.75 -2.85
N ILE A 271 -6.28 -9.80 -1.52
CA ILE A 271 -5.02 -9.75 -0.77
C ILE A 271 -4.20 -11.01 -1.03
N LEU A 272 -4.83 -12.19 -1.08
CA LEU A 272 -4.15 -13.47 -1.35
C LEU A 272 -3.65 -13.57 -2.80
N GLU A 273 -4.42 -13.06 -3.77
CA GLU A 273 -4.06 -12.98 -5.19
C GLU A 273 -3.03 -11.88 -5.44
N GLY A 274 -3.20 -10.71 -4.82
CA GLY A 274 -2.31 -9.54 -4.83
C GLY A 274 -1.11 -9.65 -3.87
N SER A 275 -0.98 -10.77 -3.15
CA SER A 275 0.25 -11.16 -2.43
C SER A 275 1.43 -11.34 -3.39
N THR A 276 1.16 -11.38 -4.69
CA THR A 276 2.12 -11.01 -5.74
C THR A 276 2.18 -9.48 -5.83
N CYS A 277 3.01 -8.86 -4.98
CA CYS A 277 3.29 -7.43 -4.97
C CYS A 277 3.42 -6.87 -6.41
N GLU A 278 2.58 -5.90 -6.79
CA GLU A 278 2.71 -5.22 -8.08
C GLU A 278 4.06 -4.51 -8.16
N LEU A 279 4.84 -4.95 -9.14
CA LEU A 279 6.19 -4.50 -9.44
C LEU A 279 6.16 -3.06 -9.94
N TRP A 280 7.00 -2.19 -9.38
CA TRP A 280 7.44 -1.01 -10.11
C TRP A 280 8.21 -1.49 -11.34
N MET A 281 7.63 -1.30 -12.52
CA MET A 281 8.18 -1.73 -13.80
C MET A 281 8.79 -0.54 -14.55
N PRO A 282 10.05 -0.62 -15.01
CA PRO A 282 10.56 0.28 -16.02
C PRO A 282 9.98 -0.07 -17.41
N ASP A 283 9.64 0.95 -18.22
CA ASP A 283 9.09 0.82 -19.58
C ASP A 283 10.12 0.23 -20.59
N VAL A 284 10.44 -1.06 -20.50
CA VAL A 284 11.28 -1.74 -21.51
C VAL A 284 10.76 -3.14 -21.81
N CYS A 285 10.30 -3.35 -23.05
CA CYS A 285 9.83 -4.65 -23.54
C CYS A 285 11.00 -5.43 -24.17
N LEU A 286 11.50 -6.47 -23.49
CA LEU A 286 12.52 -7.39 -24.02
C LEU A 286 11.88 -8.68 -24.53
N LEU A 287 12.39 -9.20 -25.67
CA LEU A 287 11.88 -10.40 -26.35
C LEU A 287 12.06 -11.72 -25.56
N LYS A 288 12.87 -11.70 -24.49
CA LYS A 288 13.02 -12.79 -23.50
C LYS A 288 13.10 -12.17 -22.12
N GLN A 289 12.13 -12.45 -21.26
CA GLN A 289 12.10 -11.93 -19.89
C GLN A 289 12.86 -12.88 -18.95
N HIS A 290 13.88 -12.36 -18.27
CA HIS A 290 14.54 -13.04 -17.17
C HIS A 290 13.72 -12.83 -15.88
N PRO A 291 13.54 -13.84 -15.00
CA PRO A 291 12.69 -13.71 -13.80
C PRO A 291 13.11 -12.58 -12.85
N TYR A 292 14.38 -12.19 -12.88
CA TYR A 292 14.93 -11.09 -12.08
C TYR A 292 15.29 -9.84 -12.89
N GLN A 293 14.82 -9.72 -14.14
CA GLN A 293 15.14 -8.60 -15.02
C GLN A 293 14.89 -7.24 -14.35
N ASP A 294 13.73 -7.05 -13.74
CA ASP A 294 13.36 -5.77 -13.14
C ASP A 294 14.19 -5.44 -11.91
N LEU A 295 14.50 -6.45 -11.09
CA LEU A 295 15.38 -6.30 -9.93
C LEU A 295 16.78 -5.85 -10.35
N ILE A 296 17.31 -6.39 -11.45
CA ILE A 296 18.60 -6.01 -12.00
C ILE A 296 18.60 -4.54 -12.46
N LEU A 297 17.54 -4.11 -13.16
CA LEU A 297 17.39 -2.74 -13.61
C LEU A 297 17.27 -1.76 -12.43
N GLN A 298 16.48 -2.11 -11.42
CA GLN A 298 16.35 -1.32 -10.20
C GLN A 298 17.68 -1.16 -9.47
N LEU A 299 18.45 -2.25 -9.32
CA LEU A 299 19.78 -2.21 -8.69
C LEU A 299 20.74 -1.28 -9.42
N TYR A 300 20.69 -1.26 -10.75
CA TYR A 300 21.46 -0.30 -11.55
C TYR A 300 21.00 1.14 -11.31
N ASP A 301 19.69 1.39 -11.38
CA ASP A 301 19.11 2.74 -11.27
C ASP A 301 19.32 3.36 -9.88
N ILE A 302 19.39 2.57 -8.79
CA ILE A 302 19.78 3.05 -7.45
C ILE A 302 21.29 3.15 -7.24
N GLY A 303 22.09 2.90 -8.28
CA GLY A 303 23.54 3.00 -8.28
C GLY A 303 24.24 1.94 -7.44
N CYS A 304 23.71 0.71 -7.38
CA CYS A 304 24.43 -0.43 -6.80
C CYS A 304 25.59 -0.86 -7.71
N ILE A 305 25.48 -0.65 -9.02
CA ILE A 305 26.53 -0.97 -10.00
C ILE A 305 27.16 0.34 -10.46
N MET A 306 28.46 0.51 -10.21
CA MET A 306 29.19 1.73 -10.52
C MET A 306 30.40 1.42 -11.40
N PHE A 307 30.62 2.22 -12.44
CA PHE A 307 31.78 2.09 -13.34
C PHE A 307 32.90 3.06 -12.94
N GLY A 308 34.15 2.63 -13.12
CA GLY A 308 35.34 3.37 -12.72
C GLY A 308 36.48 2.44 -12.27
N ASN A 309 37.66 3.00 -11.96
CA ASN A 309 38.79 2.19 -11.52
C ASN A 309 38.75 1.97 -10.00
N TYR A 310 38.35 0.77 -9.57
CA TYR A 310 38.23 0.40 -8.15
C TYR A 310 39.29 -0.63 -7.75
N VAL A 311 40.09 -0.30 -6.74
CA VAL A 311 41.10 -1.22 -6.19
C VAL A 311 40.44 -2.17 -5.18
N GLN A 312 40.51 -3.46 -5.45
CA GLN A 312 40.01 -4.50 -4.57
C GLN A 312 40.95 -4.76 -3.37
N ALA A 313 40.45 -5.46 -2.35
CA ALA A 313 41.26 -5.94 -1.22
C ALA A 313 42.42 -6.88 -1.65
N SER A 314 42.32 -7.49 -2.84
CA SER A 314 43.38 -8.29 -3.46
C SER A 314 44.51 -7.44 -4.08
N GLY A 315 44.33 -6.12 -4.22
CA GLY A 315 45.20 -5.22 -4.96
C GLY A 315 44.91 -5.14 -6.46
N ALA A 316 44.01 -5.97 -7.00
CA ALA A 316 43.57 -5.88 -8.39
C ALA A 316 42.65 -4.68 -8.60
N THR A 317 42.74 -4.03 -9.76
CA THR A 317 41.82 -2.95 -10.15
C THR A 317 40.71 -3.54 -11.01
N LEU A 318 39.47 -3.43 -10.56
CA LEU A 318 38.30 -3.70 -11.39
C LEU A 318 37.76 -2.39 -11.99
N PRO A 319 37.28 -2.43 -13.24
CA PRO A 319 36.66 -1.31 -13.93
C PRO A 319 35.19 -1.05 -13.53
N TYR A 320 34.66 -1.84 -12.59
CA TYR A 320 33.36 -1.63 -11.96
C TYR A 320 33.37 -2.10 -10.49
N TYR A 321 32.38 -1.64 -9.74
CA TYR A 321 32.16 -2.02 -8.34
C TYR A 321 30.67 -2.21 -8.07
N ILE A 322 30.34 -3.24 -7.29
CA ILE A 322 28.97 -3.57 -6.88
C ILE A 322 28.85 -3.31 -5.37
N ASP A 323 28.03 -2.32 -5.00
CA ASP A 323 27.76 -1.96 -3.60
C ASP A 323 26.32 -2.27 -3.21
N LEU A 324 26.08 -3.50 -2.77
CA LEU A 324 24.77 -3.94 -2.29
C LEU A 324 24.39 -3.36 -0.92
N ARG A 325 25.24 -2.56 -0.26
CA ARG A 325 24.87 -1.96 1.04
C ARG A 325 23.77 -0.92 0.91
N LYS A 326 23.59 -0.34 -0.28
CA LYS A 326 22.55 0.65 -0.56
C LYS A 326 21.13 0.08 -0.54
N ILE A 327 20.98 -1.23 -0.69
CA ILE A 327 19.66 -1.88 -0.75
C ILE A 327 18.87 -1.69 0.54
N ILE A 328 19.54 -1.59 1.70
CA ILE A 328 18.86 -1.45 3.00
C ILE A 328 18.07 -0.14 3.13
N SER A 329 18.44 0.88 2.35
CA SER A 329 17.72 2.15 2.27
C SER A 329 16.49 2.09 1.35
N ASN A 330 16.27 0.96 0.67
CA ASN A 330 15.19 0.73 -0.30
C ASN A 330 14.43 -0.54 0.08
N PRO A 331 13.49 -0.49 1.06
CA PRO A 331 12.84 -1.68 1.62
C PRO A 331 12.15 -2.60 0.59
N GLN A 332 11.62 -2.03 -0.51
CA GLN A 332 11.02 -2.79 -1.60
C GLN A 332 12.04 -3.68 -2.33
N ILE A 333 13.14 -3.08 -2.80
CA ILE A 333 14.24 -3.80 -3.48
C ILE A 333 14.83 -4.83 -2.52
N PHE A 334 15.01 -4.44 -1.25
CA PHE A 334 15.50 -5.35 -0.23
C PHE A 334 14.55 -6.55 -0.02
N HIS A 335 13.23 -6.34 0.00
CA HIS A 335 12.26 -7.42 0.10
C HIS A 335 12.36 -8.40 -1.08
N GLN A 336 12.51 -7.90 -2.32
CA GLN A 336 12.66 -8.76 -3.50
C GLN A 336 13.93 -9.61 -3.44
N ILE A 337 15.04 -9.02 -2.99
CA ILE A 337 16.29 -9.74 -2.74
C ILE A 337 16.04 -10.87 -1.73
N LEU A 338 15.38 -10.58 -0.60
CA LEU A 338 15.05 -11.59 0.41
C LEU A 338 14.18 -12.73 -0.15
N CYS A 339 13.21 -12.43 -1.03
CA CYS A 339 12.43 -13.46 -1.72
C CYS A 339 13.31 -14.35 -2.59
N ALA A 340 14.20 -13.75 -3.37
CA ALA A 340 15.07 -14.49 -4.28
C ALA A 340 16.06 -15.41 -3.54
N TYR A 341 16.61 -14.95 -2.41
CA TYR A 341 17.37 -15.82 -1.51
C TYR A 341 16.51 -16.94 -0.90
N ALA A 342 15.29 -16.61 -0.45
CA ALA A 342 14.38 -17.58 0.15
C ALA A 342 14.00 -18.71 -0.83
N ASP A 343 13.90 -18.41 -2.12
CA ASP A 343 13.64 -19.40 -3.17
C ASP A 343 14.75 -20.43 -3.32
N ILE A 344 16.01 -20.08 -3.03
CA ILE A 344 17.11 -21.05 -2.96
C ILE A 344 17.04 -21.80 -1.62
N LEU A 345 16.87 -21.06 -0.52
CA LEU A 345 16.93 -21.62 0.83
C LEU A 345 15.82 -22.63 1.13
N LYS A 346 14.64 -22.51 0.50
CA LYS A 346 13.53 -23.45 0.72
C LYS A 346 13.84 -24.90 0.34
N ASP A 347 14.78 -25.10 -0.58
CA ASP A 347 15.18 -26.42 -1.08
C ASP A 347 16.38 -27.00 -0.31
N LEU A 348 16.90 -26.26 0.68
CA LEU A 348 18.04 -26.66 1.52
C LEU A 348 17.57 -27.08 2.91
N SER A 349 18.35 -27.96 3.55
CA SER A 349 18.09 -28.44 4.92
C SER A 349 19.16 -27.91 5.87
N PHE A 350 18.77 -27.06 6.82
CA PHE A 350 19.67 -26.44 7.79
C PHE A 350 18.91 -26.08 9.07
N ASP A 351 19.64 -25.95 10.18
CA ASP A 351 19.08 -25.57 11.47
C ASP A 351 19.09 -24.05 11.68
N ARG A 352 20.10 -23.34 11.14
CA ARG A 352 20.26 -21.88 11.31
C ARG A 352 20.86 -21.19 10.10
N ILE A 353 20.59 -19.89 10.01
CA ILE A 353 21.17 -18.99 9.00
C ILE A 353 22.36 -18.25 9.63
N ALA A 354 23.49 -18.19 8.93
CA ALA A 354 24.64 -17.39 9.33
C ALA A 354 24.96 -16.27 8.33
N GLY A 355 24.82 -15.01 8.75
CA GLY A 355 25.19 -13.86 7.92
C GLY A 355 26.64 -13.42 8.13
N ILE A 356 27.37 -13.11 7.06
CA ILE A 356 28.77 -12.62 7.15
C ILE A 356 28.81 -11.09 7.32
N PRO A 357 29.32 -10.55 8.45
CA PRO A 357 29.27 -9.11 8.66
C PRO A 357 30.22 -8.31 7.74
N TYR A 358 29.87 -7.09 7.31
CA TYR A 358 28.61 -6.35 7.59
C TYR A 358 27.64 -6.36 6.42
N GLY A 359 28.07 -6.80 5.22
CA GLY A 359 27.29 -6.66 3.98
C GLY A 359 26.01 -7.49 4.00
N SER A 360 26.11 -8.75 4.41
CA SER A 360 24.99 -9.70 4.39
C SER A 360 24.27 -9.83 5.74
N LEU A 361 24.69 -9.12 6.78
CA LEU A 361 24.03 -9.18 8.09
C LEU A 361 22.57 -8.68 8.05
N PRO A 362 22.23 -7.56 7.38
CA PRO A 362 20.84 -7.17 7.17
C PRO A 362 20.06 -8.25 6.42
N THR A 363 20.64 -8.81 5.34
CA THR A 363 20.01 -9.86 4.52
C THR A 363 19.71 -11.11 5.34
N ALA A 364 20.68 -11.61 6.11
CA ALA A 364 20.49 -12.76 6.99
C ALA A 364 19.44 -12.49 8.08
N THR A 365 19.37 -11.26 8.60
CA THR A 365 18.33 -10.85 9.55
C THR A 365 16.94 -10.89 8.90
N GLY A 366 16.80 -10.33 7.69
CA GLY A 366 15.55 -10.38 6.94
C GLY A 366 15.11 -11.80 6.61
N LEU A 367 16.05 -12.67 6.21
CA LEU A 367 15.78 -14.08 5.92
C LEU A 367 15.38 -14.87 7.17
N SER A 368 16.03 -14.59 8.31
CA SER A 368 15.69 -15.21 9.59
C SER A 368 14.24 -14.93 9.99
N LEU A 369 13.80 -13.67 9.88
CA LEU A 369 12.43 -13.27 10.16
C LEU A 369 11.44 -13.89 9.16
N ARG A 370 11.79 -13.91 7.87
CA ARG A 370 10.92 -14.40 6.81
C ARG A 370 10.72 -15.91 6.84
N LEU A 371 11.80 -16.66 7.00
CA LEU A 371 11.81 -18.12 6.98
C LEU A 371 11.55 -18.71 8.38
N ASN A 372 11.44 -17.86 9.41
CA ASN A 372 11.34 -18.27 10.81
C ASN A 372 12.47 -19.24 11.23
N HIS A 373 13.68 -19.00 10.73
CA HIS A 373 14.88 -19.76 11.10
C HIS A 373 15.77 -18.91 12.00
N PRO A 374 16.30 -19.44 13.11
CA PRO A 374 17.21 -18.68 13.97
C PRO A 374 18.48 -18.24 13.22
N MET A 375 18.96 -17.03 13.50
CA MET A 375 20.22 -16.52 12.95
C MET A 375 21.37 -16.56 13.96
N ILE A 376 22.57 -16.74 13.43
CA ILE A 376 23.86 -16.51 14.11
C ILE A 376 24.76 -15.67 13.19
N PHE A 377 25.87 -15.15 13.69
CA PHE A 377 26.91 -14.57 12.82
C PHE A 377 28.30 -14.59 13.45
N PRO A 378 29.37 -14.85 12.67
CA PRO A 378 30.73 -14.75 13.16
C PRO A 378 31.13 -13.28 13.34
N ARG A 379 31.73 -12.93 14.47
CA ARG A 379 32.23 -11.57 14.72
C ARG A 379 33.43 -11.28 13.81
N LYS A 380 33.50 -10.03 13.33
CA LYS A 380 34.66 -9.54 12.57
C LYS A 380 35.88 -9.32 13.47
N GLU A 381 35.67 -8.82 14.69
CA GLU A 381 36.71 -8.50 15.67
C GLU A 381 36.51 -9.29 16.97
N VAL A 382 37.61 -9.74 17.60
CA VAL A 382 37.59 -10.38 18.91
C VAL A 382 37.82 -9.31 19.98
N LYS A 383 36.83 -9.06 20.85
CA LYS A 383 37.00 -8.12 21.98
C LYS A 383 38.05 -8.66 22.97
N ALA A 384 38.96 -7.80 23.41
CA ALA A 384 40.01 -8.12 24.39
C ALA A 384 39.45 -8.43 25.80
N HIS A 385 38.23 -7.97 26.11
CA HIS A 385 37.57 -8.11 27.41
C HIS A 385 36.13 -8.65 27.26
N GLY A 386 35.76 -9.65 28.08
CA GLY A 386 34.47 -10.35 28.05
C GLY A 386 34.58 -11.85 27.72
N THR A 387 33.46 -12.56 27.67
CA THR A 387 33.40 -13.92 27.14
C THR A 387 33.90 -13.88 25.69
N ARG A 388 35.04 -14.51 25.38
CA ARG A 388 35.73 -14.51 24.07
C ARG A 388 34.95 -15.23 22.94
N ARG A 389 33.64 -14.98 22.85
CA ARG A 389 32.73 -15.58 21.87
C ARG A 389 33.07 -15.03 20.50
N VAL A 390 33.36 -15.96 19.59
CA VAL A 390 33.70 -15.69 18.18
C VAL A 390 32.43 -15.57 17.32
N ILE A 391 31.30 -16.06 17.83
CA ILE A 391 29.98 -16.09 17.16
C ILE A 391 28.94 -15.46 18.07
N GLU A 392 28.03 -14.68 17.50
CA GLU A 392 26.84 -14.15 18.17
C GLU A 392 25.61 -15.00 17.85
N GLY A 393 24.69 -15.07 18.82
CA GLY A 393 23.52 -15.93 18.79
C GLY A 393 23.70 -17.21 19.62
N ASN A 394 22.61 -17.92 19.83
CA ASN A 394 22.61 -19.20 20.56
C ASN A 394 22.66 -20.35 19.54
N PHE A 395 23.48 -21.36 19.80
CA PHE A 395 23.61 -22.55 18.96
C PHE A 395 24.11 -23.73 19.78
N HIS A 396 23.97 -24.92 19.21
CA HIS A 396 24.52 -26.16 19.75
C HIS A 396 25.53 -26.76 18.77
N PRO A 397 26.65 -27.33 19.24
CA PRO A 397 27.57 -28.07 18.38
C PRO A 397 26.83 -29.21 17.64
N GLY A 398 27.15 -29.38 16.36
CA GLY A 398 26.54 -30.35 15.46
C GLY A 398 25.38 -29.81 14.62
N GLU A 399 24.85 -28.61 14.93
CA GLU A 399 23.83 -27.96 14.11
C GLU A 399 24.38 -27.63 12.70
N THR A 400 23.52 -27.78 11.70
CA THR A 400 23.80 -27.52 10.28
C THR A 400 23.47 -26.07 9.94
N ILE A 401 24.40 -25.39 9.28
CA ILE A 401 24.35 -23.96 9.03
C ILE A 401 24.40 -23.69 7.54
N VAL A 402 23.48 -22.84 7.07
CA VAL A 402 23.60 -22.19 5.77
C VAL A 402 24.21 -20.81 5.95
N VAL A 403 25.27 -20.52 5.19
CA VAL A 403 25.94 -19.22 5.21
C VAL A 403 25.36 -18.35 4.11
N VAL A 404 24.98 -17.12 4.46
CA VAL A 404 24.47 -16.12 3.53
C VAL A 404 25.51 -15.01 3.40
N ASP A 405 25.90 -14.69 2.16
CA ASP A 405 26.75 -13.54 1.84
C ASP A 405 26.20 -12.70 0.68
N ASP A 406 26.72 -11.49 0.47
CA ASP A 406 26.21 -10.55 -0.54
C ASP A 406 26.69 -10.89 -1.96
N ILE A 407 28.01 -10.90 -2.19
CA ILE A 407 28.62 -11.13 -3.50
C ILE A 407 29.81 -12.09 -3.40
N LEU A 408 29.86 -13.05 -4.32
CA LEU A 408 30.95 -14.02 -4.41
C LEU A 408 31.98 -13.58 -5.46
N ILE A 409 33.07 -12.95 -5.01
CA ILE A 409 34.18 -12.50 -5.89
C ILE A 409 35.35 -13.49 -5.86
N SER A 410 35.99 -13.66 -4.70
CA SER A 410 37.11 -14.59 -4.53
C SER A 410 36.77 -15.79 -3.64
N GLY A 411 35.64 -15.73 -2.94
CA GLY A 411 35.24 -16.71 -1.92
C GLY A 411 35.99 -16.59 -0.59
N LYS A 412 37.05 -15.79 -0.50
CA LYS A 412 37.90 -15.73 0.70
C LYS A 412 37.14 -15.29 1.95
N SER A 413 36.35 -14.22 1.86
CA SER A 413 35.58 -13.66 2.99
C SER A 413 34.59 -14.68 3.56
N VAL A 414 33.82 -15.33 2.68
CA VAL A 414 32.81 -16.30 3.09
C VAL A 414 33.43 -17.59 3.63
N MET A 415 34.53 -18.07 3.07
CA MET A 415 35.28 -19.23 3.59
C MET A 415 35.92 -18.94 4.95
N GLU A 416 36.48 -17.75 5.17
CA GLU A 416 36.98 -17.34 6.49
C GLU A 416 35.84 -17.27 7.53
N GLY A 417 34.66 -16.83 7.10
CA GLY A 417 33.44 -16.85 7.90
C GLY A 417 32.98 -18.27 8.25
N ALA A 418 32.92 -19.16 7.26
CA ALA A 418 32.56 -20.57 7.42
C ALA A 418 33.52 -21.29 8.37
N ALA A 419 34.84 -21.13 8.19
CA ALA A 419 35.84 -21.74 9.06
C ALA A 419 35.70 -21.30 10.53
N LYS A 420 35.28 -20.06 10.79
CA LYS A 420 34.98 -19.61 12.16
C LYS A 420 33.78 -20.33 12.76
N LEU A 421 32.73 -20.55 11.97
CA LEU A 421 31.53 -21.31 12.39
C LEU A 421 31.90 -22.77 12.68
N GLU A 422 32.67 -23.41 11.80
CA GLU A 422 33.17 -24.78 11.97
C GLU A 422 34.05 -24.92 13.21
N SER A 423 34.91 -23.93 13.49
CA SER A 423 35.74 -23.93 14.70
C SER A 423 34.94 -23.96 16.01
N ALA A 424 33.66 -23.58 15.97
CA ALA A 424 32.74 -23.66 17.09
C ALA A 424 31.91 -24.97 17.12
N GLY A 425 32.23 -25.93 16.25
CA GLY A 425 31.59 -27.24 16.16
C GLY A 425 30.30 -27.25 15.33
N LEU A 426 30.10 -26.28 14.45
CA LEU A 426 28.95 -26.22 13.54
C LEU A 426 29.28 -26.85 12.18
N ASN A 427 28.28 -27.43 11.51
CA ASN A 427 28.46 -28.03 10.18
C ASN A 427 28.02 -27.04 9.11
N VAL A 428 28.93 -26.56 8.26
CA VAL A 428 28.61 -25.64 7.16
C VAL A 428 28.59 -26.40 5.85
N ASN A 429 27.42 -26.53 5.23
CA ASN A 429 27.27 -27.27 3.96
C ASN A 429 27.08 -26.32 2.78
N ASP A 430 26.19 -25.34 2.93
CA ASP A 430 25.71 -24.49 1.86
C ASP A 430 26.12 -23.03 2.07
N ILE A 431 26.58 -22.40 0.99
CA ILE A 431 26.85 -20.98 0.91
C ILE A 431 25.95 -20.39 -0.16
N VAL A 432 25.07 -19.46 0.22
CA VAL A 432 24.13 -18.80 -0.67
C VAL A 432 24.50 -17.32 -0.79
N VAL A 433 24.70 -16.85 -2.01
CA VAL A 433 25.00 -15.43 -2.31
C VAL A 433 23.98 -14.81 -3.24
N PHE A 434 23.91 -13.48 -3.26
CA PHE A 434 23.02 -12.79 -4.22
C PHE A 434 23.63 -12.83 -5.61
N ILE A 435 24.90 -12.42 -5.74
CA ILE A 435 25.60 -12.33 -7.02
C ILE A 435 26.82 -13.21 -7.02
N ASP A 436 26.93 -14.10 -8.01
CA ASP A 436 28.16 -14.78 -8.39
C ASP A 436 28.91 -13.93 -9.42
N HIS A 437 30.11 -13.45 -9.07
CA HIS A 437 30.98 -12.72 -10.01
C HIS A 437 31.55 -13.65 -11.09
N GLU A 438 31.24 -14.95 -11.03
CA GLU A 438 31.79 -15.98 -11.89
C GLU A 438 33.32 -15.99 -11.75
N GLN A 439 34.13 -16.52 -12.66
CA GLN A 439 35.58 -16.78 -12.41
C GLN A 439 35.88 -18.01 -11.52
N GLY A 440 35.02 -19.03 -11.60
CA GLY A 440 35.28 -20.36 -11.02
C GLY A 440 35.29 -20.39 -9.48
N VAL A 441 34.64 -19.42 -8.82
CA VAL A 441 34.62 -19.37 -7.35
C VAL A 441 33.80 -20.51 -6.76
N LYS A 442 32.69 -20.90 -7.38
CA LYS A 442 31.89 -22.07 -6.94
C LYS A 442 32.69 -23.37 -6.94
N ASN A 443 33.56 -23.58 -7.92
CA ASN A 443 34.47 -24.74 -7.95
C ASN A 443 35.44 -24.70 -6.76
N ARG A 444 36.00 -23.51 -6.45
CA ARG A 444 36.86 -23.32 -5.27
C ARG A 444 36.11 -23.58 -3.96
N LEU A 445 34.85 -23.19 -3.85
CA LEU A 445 34.01 -23.52 -2.70
C LEU A 445 33.83 -25.03 -2.58
N GLN A 446 33.55 -25.71 -3.69
CA GLN A 446 33.38 -27.16 -3.74
C GLN A 446 34.66 -27.91 -3.35
N ASP A 447 35.83 -27.46 -3.81
CA ASP A 447 37.14 -28.01 -3.43
C ASP A 447 37.41 -27.88 -1.91
N ASN A 448 36.76 -26.93 -1.25
CA ASN A 448 36.83 -26.71 0.20
C ASN A 448 35.63 -27.32 0.95
N GLY A 449 34.81 -28.12 0.28
CA GLY A 449 33.70 -28.86 0.90
C GLY A 449 32.37 -28.11 0.99
N TYR A 450 32.25 -26.93 0.37
CA TYR A 450 31.03 -26.11 0.40
C TYR A 450 30.27 -26.16 -0.92
N GLN A 451 28.95 -26.27 -0.85
CA GLN A 451 28.08 -26.12 -2.02
C GLN A 451 27.69 -24.64 -2.20
N GLY A 452 28.13 -24.03 -3.30
CA GLY A 452 27.87 -22.63 -3.61
C GLY A 452 26.63 -22.43 -4.47
N HIS A 453 25.71 -21.59 -3.99
CA HIS A 453 24.47 -21.21 -4.68
C HIS A 453 24.43 -19.69 -4.91
N SER A 454 23.84 -19.24 -6.01
CA SER A 454 23.66 -17.81 -6.28
C SER A 454 22.31 -17.52 -6.89
N VAL A 455 21.76 -16.34 -6.59
CA VAL A 455 20.52 -15.86 -7.23
C VAL A 455 20.78 -15.40 -8.65
N LEU A 456 21.86 -14.64 -8.86
CA LEU A 456 22.25 -14.07 -10.15
C LEU A 456 23.72 -14.34 -10.44
N SER A 457 24.06 -14.44 -11.72
CA SER A 457 25.43 -14.34 -12.20
C SER A 457 25.75 -12.94 -12.73
N ILE A 458 27.03 -12.59 -12.77
CA ILE A 458 27.46 -11.30 -13.35
C ILE A 458 27.18 -11.24 -14.85
N SER A 459 27.29 -12.36 -15.58
CA SER A 459 26.92 -12.44 -17.01
C SER A 459 25.43 -12.17 -17.23
N GLU A 460 24.53 -12.74 -16.41
CA GLU A 460 23.09 -12.47 -16.49
C GLU A 460 22.79 -10.99 -16.28
N ILE A 461 23.40 -10.38 -15.26
CA ILE A 461 23.28 -8.94 -14.99
C ILE A 461 23.76 -8.11 -16.18
N THR A 462 24.92 -8.45 -16.73
CA THR A 462 25.56 -7.71 -17.82
C THR A 462 24.73 -7.74 -19.09
N ASP A 463 24.22 -8.91 -19.47
CA ASP A 463 23.39 -9.11 -20.66
C ASP A 463 22.08 -8.33 -20.56
N ILE A 464 21.42 -8.37 -19.41
CA ILE A 464 20.14 -7.69 -19.19
C ILE A 464 20.31 -6.17 -19.21
N LEU A 465 21.34 -5.64 -18.55
CA LEU A 465 21.58 -4.20 -18.54
C LEU A 465 21.96 -3.67 -19.93
N TYR A 466 22.71 -4.44 -20.72
CA TYR A 466 23.03 -4.07 -22.10
C TYR A 466 21.80 -4.12 -23.01
N GLN A 467 20.99 -5.18 -22.93
CA GLN A 467 19.74 -5.28 -23.70
C GLN A 467 18.75 -4.16 -23.36
N ALA A 468 18.71 -3.72 -22.10
CA ALA A 468 17.87 -2.60 -21.65
C ALA A 468 18.45 -1.21 -21.93
N GLY A 469 19.60 -1.12 -22.62
CA GLY A 469 20.25 0.15 -22.95
C GLY A 469 20.82 0.90 -21.75
N ARG A 470 21.05 0.22 -20.62
CA ARG A 470 21.68 0.78 -19.41
C ARG A 470 23.21 0.74 -19.49
N LEU A 471 23.78 -0.18 -20.27
CA LEU A 471 25.21 -0.25 -20.56
C LEU A 471 25.51 0.17 -22.00
N ASN A 472 26.63 0.86 -22.19
CA ASN A 472 27.23 1.05 -23.51
C ASN A 472 28.15 -0.14 -23.88
N ASP A 473 28.60 -0.20 -25.14
CA ASP A 473 29.45 -1.28 -25.66
C ASP A 473 30.75 -1.47 -24.86
N GLU A 474 31.33 -0.39 -24.36
CA GLU A 474 32.56 -0.42 -23.57
C GLU A 474 32.30 -1.08 -22.21
N GLN A 475 31.27 -0.61 -21.50
CA GLN A 475 30.83 -1.15 -20.21
C GLN A 475 30.44 -2.63 -20.30
N TYR A 476 29.73 -3.01 -21.37
CA TYR A 476 29.35 -4.41 -21.61
C TYR A 476 30.57 -5.33 -21.80
N ARG A 477 31.54 -4.92 -22.63
CA ARG A 477 32.79 -5.67 -22.80
C ARG A 477 33.58 -5.78 -21.51
N VAL A 478 33.57 -4.71 -20.74
CA VAL A 478 34.31 -4.59 -19.49
C VAL A 478 33.75 -5.52 -18.39
N MET A 479 32.44 -5.71 -18.31
CA MET A 479 31.84 -6.61 -17.32
C MET A 479 31.94 -8.10 -17.70
N ASN A 480 32.07 -8.41 -18.99
CA ASN A 480 32.19 -9.78 -19.51
C ASN A 480 33.64 -10.30 -19.59
N ASN A 481 34.65 -9.49 -19.29
CA ASN A 481 36.06 -9.88 -19.21
C ASN A 481 36.53 -9.89 -17.75
#